data_AF-A0A6B9T9M2-F1
#
_entry.id   AF-A0A6B9T9M2-F1
#
_cell.length_a   1.000
_cell.length_b   1.000
_cell.length_c   1.000
_cell.angle_alpha   90.00
_cell.angle_beta   90.00
_cell.angle_gamma   90.00
#
_symmetry.space_group_name_H-M   'P 1'
#
loop_
_entity.id
_entity.type
_entity.pdbx_description
1 polymer ?
#
loop_
_entity_poly.entity_id
_entity_poly.type
_entity_poly.pdbx_seq_one_letter_code
_entity_poly.pdbx_strand_id
1 'polypeptide(L)'
;MEPCPAASEDGTSMSERVAAFLRDRSTDSVLGPRRYGREETVGYVVDTAVSMGLRVWTDRNPVENPDVIILDHWSQLDSHSSVIESNPDADVLFGQDLCHQVPAVVRHRQ
;
A
#
# COMPACT_ATOMS: atom_id res chain seq x y z
N MET A 1 16.40 -37.00 8.33
CA MET A 1 16.62 -35.62 7.84
C MET A 1 15.38 -35.25 7.06
N GLU A 2 14.44 -34.61 7.74
CA GLU A 2 13.26 -34.04 7.09
C GLU A 2 13.72 -32.88 6.22
N PRO A 3 13.33 -32.79 4.94
CA PRO A 3 13.63 -31.61 4.14
C PRO A 3 12.91 -30.42 4.80
N CYS A 4 13.66 -29.35 5.06
CA CYS A 4 13.08 -28.04 5.37
C CYS A 4 11.96 -27.76 4.36
N PRO A 5 10.77 -27.30 4.78
CA PRO A 5 9.74 -26.95 3.82
C PRO A 5 10.36 -25.94 2.85
N ALA A 6 10.48 -26.35 1.59
CA ALA A 6 10.76 -25.44 0.49
C ALA A 6 9.80 -24.28 0.68
N ALA A 7 10.35 -23.06 0.69
CA ALA A 7 9.58 -21.82 0.80
C ALA A 7 8.26 -22.04 0.08
N SER A 8 7.14 -22.02 0.79
CA SER A 8 5.83 -22.15 0.16
C SER A 8 5.78 -21.08 -0.92
N GLU A 9 6.02 -21.50 -2.16
CA GLU A 9 5.74 -20.78 -3.38
C GLU A 9 4.22 -20.74 -3.48
N ASP A 10 3.62 -19.97 -2.58
CA ASP A 10 2.21 -19.61 -2.68
C ASP A 10 2.15 -18.55 -3.78
N GLY A 11 1.95 -19.06 -5.01
CA GLY A 11 2.04 -18.39 -6.31
C GLY A 11 1.00 -17.30 -6.55
N THR A 12 0.77 -16.45 -5.57
CA THR A 12 0.02 -15.21 -5.74
C THR A 12 1.02 -14.12 -6.11
N SER A 13 0.95 -13.64 -7.36
CA SER A 13 1.84 -12.59 -7.87
C SER A 13 1.72 -11.34 -6.99
N MET A 14 2.78 -10.53 -6.89
CA MET A 14 2.74 -9.27 -6.10
C MET A 14 1.52 -8.41 -6.48
N SER A 15 1.17 -8.35 -7.78
CA SER A 15 -0.05 -7.67 -8.27
C SER A 15 -1.33 -8.22 -7.66
N GLU A 16 -1.45 -9.54 -7.53
CA GLU A 16 -2.64 -10.19 -6.99
C GLU A 16 -2.77 -9.93 -5.49
N ARG A 17 -1.65 -9.96 -4.75
CA ARG A 17 -1.61 -9.63 -3.32
C ARG A 17 -2.00 -8.17 -3.07
N VAL A 18 -1.47 -7.25 -3.88
CA VAL A 18 -1.80 -5.82 -3.79
C VAL A 18 -3.26 -5.57 -4.20
N ALA A 19 -3.74 -6.20 -5.27
CA ALA A 19 -5.13 -6.09 -5.70
C ALA A 19 -6.10 -6.65 -4.64
N ALA A 20 -5.75 -7.76 -4.00
CA ALA A 20 -6.53 -8.30 -2.87
C ALA A 20 -6.52 -7.33 -1.69
N PHE A 21 -5.37 -6.76 -1.33
CA PHE A 21 -5.23 -5.74 -0.28
C PHE A 21 -6.05 -4.47 -0.54
N LEU A 22 -6.14 -4.03 -1.80
CA LEU A 22 -6.94 -2.86 -2.19
C LEU A 22 -8.45 -3.16 -2.19
N ARG A 23 -8.84 -4.42 -2.47
CA ARG A 23 -10.25 -4.85 -2.44
C ARG A 23 -10.76 -5.14 -1.03
N ASP A 24 -9.94 -5.81 -0.22
CA ASP A 24 -10.28 -6.17 1.15
C ASP A 24 -9.79 -5.10 2.13
N ARG A 25 -10.73 -4.24 2.56
CA ARG A 25 -10.42 -3.18 3.53
C ARG A 25 -10.12 -3.71 4.95
N SER A 26 -10.34 -5.01 5.18
CA SER A 26 -10.03 -5.69 6.44
C SER A 26 -8.54 -5.95 6.60
N THR A 27 -7.77 -5.99 5.51
CA THR A 27 -6.32 -6.23 5.55
C THR A 27 -5.57 -4.94 5.89
N ASP A 28 -4.82 -4.97 6.99
CA ASP A 28 -4.10 -3.79 7.52
C ASP A 28 -2.81 -3.45 6.76
N SER A 29 -2.16 -4.42 6.10
CA SER A 29 -0.93 -4.14 5.36
C SER A 29 -0.62 -5.18 4.28
N VAL A 30 0.17 -4.76 3.30
CA VAL A 30 0.76 -5.63 2.28
C VAL A 30 2.28 -5.49 2.28
N LEU A 31 2.97 -6.61 2.29
CA LEU A 31 4.44 -6.66 2.26
C LEU A 31 4.95 -6.71 0.83
N GLY A 32 5.87 -5.81 0.52
CA GLY A 32 6.64 -5.81 -0.71
C GLY A 32 7.81 -6.79 -0.69
N PRO A 33 8.37 -7.14 -1.86
CA PRO A 33 9.60 -7.92 -1.95
C PRO A 33 10.76 -7.17 -1.29
N ARG A 34 11.62 -7.86 -0.52
CA ARG A 34 12.81 -7.24 0.13
C ARG A 34 13.79 -6.58 -0.82
N ARG A 35 13.80 -7.01 -2.08
CA ARG A 35 14.63 -6.42 -3.14
C ARG A 35 14.12 -5.05 -3.60
N TYR A 36 12.88 -4.71 -3.28
CA TYR A 36 12.28 -3.42 -3.58
C TYR A 36 12.51 -2.47 -2.40
N GLY A 37 12.62 -1.18 -2.69
CA GLY A 37 12.55 -0.14 -1.67
C GLY A 37 11.11 0.16 -1.27
N ARG A 38 10.93 0.94 -0.20
CA ARG A 38 9.61 1.48 0.19
C ARG A 38 8.96 2.25 -0.95
N GLU A 39 9.67 3.22 -1.54
CA GLU A 39 9.17 4.06 -2.64
C GLU A 39 8.71 3.21 -3.84
N GLU A 40 9.49 2.17 -4.19
CA GLU A 40 9.16 1.26 -5.29
C GLU A 40 7.92 0.41 -4.97
N THR A 41 7.79 -0.04 -3.72
CA THR A 41 6.61 -0.78 -3.26
C THR A 41 5.36 0.11 -3.26
N VAL A 42 5.47 1.35 -2.78
CA VAL A 42 4.38 2.35 -2.82
C VAL A 42 3.98 2.62 -4.26
N GLY A 43 4.94 2.88 -5.15
CA GLY A 43 4.68 3.10 -6.58
C GLY A 43 3.96 1.92 -7.24
N TYR A 44 4.31 0.70 -6.85
CA TYR A 44 3.62 -0.51 -7.32
C TYR A 44 2.16 -0.57 -6.86
N VAL A 45 1.87 -0.17 -5.61
CA VAL A 45 0.50 -0.10 -5.10
C VAL A 45 -0.31 0.98 -5.82
N VAL A 46 0.30 2.15 -6.08
CA VAL A 46 -0.31 3.22 -6.87
C VAL A 46 -0.68 2.73 -8.27
N ASP A 47 0.27 2.11 -9.00
CA ASP A 47 0.03 1.61 -10.36
C ASP A 47 -1.07 0.53 -10.40
N THR A 48 -1.07 -0.36 -9.40
CA THR A 48 -2.10 -1.40 -9.28
C THR A 48 -3.48 -0.78 -9.01
N ALA A 49 -3.57 0.19 -8.09
CA ALA A 49 -4.83 0.87 -7.77
C ALA A 49 -5.39 1.63 -8.99
N VAL A 50 -4.53 2.36 -9.72
CA VAL A 50 -4.91 3.05 -10.97
C VAL A 50 -5.35 2.04 -12.04
N SER A 51 -4.63 0.93 -12.21
CA SER A 51 -4.98 -0.14 -13.16
C SER A 51 -6.33 -0.80 -12.82
N MET A 52 -6.72 -0.81 -11.54
CA MET A 52 -8.04 -1.26 -11.09
C MET A 52 -9.16 -0.23 -11.33
N GLY A 53 -8.83 0.97 -11.81
CA GLY A 53 -9.78 2.05 -12.05
C GLY A 53 -10.09 2.91 -10.82
N LEU A 54 -9.28 2.82 -9.75
CA LEU A 54 -9.45 3.63 -8.55
C LEU A 54 -8.89 5.04 -8.77
N ARG A 55 -9.54 6.05 -8.19
CA ARG A 55 -9.02 7.42 -8.14
C ARG A 55 -8.00 7.52 -7.02
N VAL A 56 -6.73 7.50 -7.39
CA VAL A 56 -5.62 7.54 -6.43
C VAL A 56 -5.11 8.95 -6.26
N TRP A 57 -5.15 9.46 -5.04
CA TRP A 57 -4.45 10.69 -4.66
C TRP A 57 -3.04 10.34 -4.21
N THR A 58 -2.07 11.09 -4.72
CA THR A 58 -0.69 11.12 -4.20
C THR A 58 -0.21 12.57 -4.16
N ASP A 59 0.79 12.89 -3.34
CA ASP A 59 1.37 14.23 -3.26
C ASP A 59 1.82 14.77 -4.65
N ARG A 60 2.33 13.87 -5.50
CA ARG A 60 2.78 14.21 -6.86
C ARG A 60 1.67 14.31 -7.89
N ASN A 61 0.49 13.75 -7.60
CA ASN A 61 -0.65 13.71 -8.51
C ASN A 61 -1.96 13.83 -7.70
N PRO A 62 -2.32 15.05 -7.28
CA PRO A 62 -3.53 15.28 -6.53
C PRO A 62 -4.76 15.13 -7.42
N VAL A 63 -5.75 14.38 -6.95
CA VAL A 63 -7.06 14.22 -7.61
C VAL A 63 -8.18 14.63 -6.66
N GLU A 64 -9.26 15.18 -7.18
CA GLU A 64 -10.45 15.45 -6.39
C GLU A 64 -11.19 14.15 -6.07
N ASN A 65 -11.82 14.04 -4.91
CA ASN A 65 -12.61 12.88 -4.45
C ASN A 65 -11.90 11.52 -4.71
N PRO A 66 -10.71 11.27 -4.13
CA PRO A 66 -10.02 10.00 -4.27
C PRO A 66 -10.76 8.85 -3.60
N ASP A 67 -10.65 7.66 -4.20
CA ASP A 67 -11.02 6.40 -3.56
C ASP A 67 -9.92 5.95 -2.57
N VAL A 68 -8.66 6.29 -2.87
CA VAL A 68 -7.48 5.91 -2.10
C VAL A 68 -6.50 7.09 -2.04
N ILE A 69 -6.01 7.40 -0.84
CA ILE A 69 -4.95 8.38 -0.57
C ILE A 69 -3.70 7.58 -0.25
N ILE A 70 -2.65 7.69 -1.07
CA ILE A 70 -1.40 6.94 -0.87
C ILE A 70 -0.26 7.91 -0.57
N LEU A 71 0.34 7.74 0.62
CA LEU A 71 1.49 8.48 1.10
C LEU A 71 2.77 7.64 1.01
N ASP A 72 3.92 8.27 0.85
CA ASP A 72 5.20 7.57 0.82
C ASP A 72 5.61 7.05 2.20
N HIS A 73 5.26 7.82 3.24
CA HIS A 73 5.67 7.53 4.61
C HIS A 73 4.64 7.99 5.65
N TRP A 74 4.54 7.28 6.78
CA TRP A 74 3.59 7.59 7.86
C TRP A 74 3.71 9.02 8.40
N SER A 75 4.91 9.60 8.38
CA SER A 75 5.15 10.97 8.85
C SER A 75 4.44 12.04 8.01
N GLN A 76 3.92 11.68 6.85
CA GLN A 76 3.16 12.59 5.98
C GLN A 76 1.69 12.71 6.37
N LEU A 77 1.18 11.86 7.28
CA LEU A 77 -0.21 11.86 7.71
C LEU A 77 -0.63 13.22 8.28
N ASP A 78 0.14 13.76 9.24
CA ASP A 78 -0.14 15.07 9.83
C ASP A 78 -0.10 16.21 8.81
N SER A 79 0.86 16.15 7.87
CA SER A 79 1.02 17.18 6.83
C SER A 79 -0.13 17.20 5.83
N HIS A 80 -0.84 16.08 5.69
CA HIS A 80 -1.95 15.92 4.74
C HIS A 80 -3.29 15.63 5.44
N SER A 81 -3.36 15.92 6.74
CA SER A 81 -4.56 15.76 7.56
C SER A 81 -5.77 16.43 6.91
N SER A 82 -5.62 17.65 6.39
CA SER A 82 -6.72 18.35 5.71
C SER A 82 -7.30 17.60 4.50
N VAL A 83 -6.48 16.90 3.71
CA VAL A 83 -6.96 16.11 2.56
C VAL A 83 -7.65 14.84 3.06
N ILE A 84 -7.07 14.19 4.07
CA ILE A 84 -7.63 12.98 4.67
C ILE A 84 -8.99 13.27 5.32
N GLU A 85 -9.08 14.32 6.14
CA GLU A 85 -10.31 14.75 6.82
C GLU A 85 -11.40 15.19 5.84
N SER A 86 -11.01 15.76 4.69
CA SER A 86 -11.96 16.14 3.64
C SER A 86 -12.48 14.94 2.83
N ASN A 87 -11.87 13.75 2.98
CA ASN A 87 -12.23 12.54 2.24
C ASN A 87 -12.36 11.33 3.20
N PRO A 88 -13.38 11.33 4.09
CA PRO A 88 -13.52 10.29 5.12
C PRO A 88 -13.82 8.89 4.57
N ASP A 89 -14.35 8.79 3.34
CA ASP A 89 -14.63 7.52 2.66
C ASP A 89 -13.41 6.94 1.93
N ALA A 90 -12.37 7.74 1.76
CA ALA A 90 -11.15 7.36 1.06
C ALA A 90 -10.30 6.45 1.94
N ASP A 91 -9.67 5.48 1.30
CA ASP A 91 -8.76 4.56 1.95
C ASP A 91 -7.37 5.20 2.08
N VAL A 92 -6.89 5.41 3.30
CA VAL A 92 -5.60 6.08 3.54
C VAL A 92 -4.50 5.04 3.73
N LEU A 93 -3.52 5.05 2.84
CA LEU A 93 -2.39 4.12 2.81
C LEU A 93 -1.08 4.89 2.95
N PHE A 94 -0.09 4.29 3.59
CA PHE A 94 1.26 4.85 3.67
C PHE A 94 2.35 3.78 3.55
N GLY A 95 3.46 4.13 2.93
CA GLY A 95 4.65 3.29 2.93
C GLY A 95 5.30 3.22 4.32
N GLN A 96 5.87 2.06 4.65
CA GLN A 96 6.65 1.87 5.87
C GLN A 96 7.75 0.84 5.65
N ASP A 97 8.92 1.08 6.24
CA ASP A 97 9.97 0.06 6.37
C ASP A 97 9.78 -0.68 7.69
N LEU A 98 9.50 -1.98 7.61
CA LEU A 98 9.41 -2.86 8.77
C LEU A 98 10.79 -3.38 9.17
N CYS A 99 10.87 -4.07 10.32
CA CYS A 99 12.10 -4.68 10.81
C CYS A 99 12.82 -5.48 9.71
N HIS A 100 14.14 -5.35 9.63
CA HIS A 100 14.99 -5.93 8.59
C HIS A 100 14.77 -5.35 7.18
N GLN A 101 14.33 -4.08 7.08
CA GLN A 101 14.18 -3.34 5.82
C GLN A 101 13.19 -4.01 4.86
N VAL A 102 12.12 -4.59 5.40
CA VAL A 102 11.05 -5.13 4.56
C VAL A 102 10.11 -3.98 4.23
N PRO A 103 9.98 -3.57 2.96
CA PRO A 103 9.04 -2.51 2.59
C PRO A 103 7.61 -3.04 2.72
N ALA A 104 6.72 -2.18 3.21
CA ALA A 104 5.30 -2.47 3.34
C ALA A 104 4.48 -1.23 2.98
N VAL A 105 3.24 -1.48 2.58
CA VAL A 105 2.21 -0.44 2.56
C VAL A 105 1.19 -0.80 3.62
N VAL A 106 0.90 0.16 4.49
CA VAL A 106 0.06 0.01 5.67
C VAL A 106 -1.15 0.90 5.51
N ARG A 107 -2.30 0.38 5.91
CA ARG A 107 -3.58 1.08 5.93
C ARG A 107 -3.71 1.85 7.25
N HIS A 108 -3.96 3.14 7.15
CA HIS A 108 -4.30 3.97 8.29
C HIS A 108 -5.77 3.74 8.66
N ARG A 109 -6.02 3.13 9.81
CA ARG A 109 -7.37 3.03 10.38
C ARG A 109 -7.65 4.31 11.18
N GLN A 110 -8.67 5.05 10.76
CA GLN A 110 -9.24 6.16 11.52
C GLN A 110 -10.18 5.67 12.63
#